data_AF-A0A2G9PYG7-F1
#
_entry.id   AF-A0A2G9PYG7-F1
#
_cell.length_a   1.000
_cell.length_b   1.000
_cell.length_c   1.000
_cell.angle_alpha   90.00
_cell.angle_beta   90.00
_cell.angle_gamma   90.00
#
_symmetry.space_group_name_H-M   'P 1'
#
loop_
_entity.id
_entity.type
_entity.pdbx_description
1 polymer ?
#
loop_
_entity_poly.entity_id
_entity_poly.type
_entity_poly.pdbx_seq_one_letter_code
_entity_poly.pdbx_strand_id
1 'polypeptide(L)'
;MASPLQINLPVMLHFEKEVQAFLEAKRRIETLGDSYDVPIDVGAFLLYLPNHARNPGSFEAQIENQRKHRLPIRLAETGVEGANGLSYGEGDPTYNPEKPSDMEKVIEQVAKLRDLDKNPLENLVVAPQVGILVADTDRSSFLNPCFYSHGYFVNHRDKLFNRARGRFSKLKRLAEEKGLTLALENALLAQFEDSDYWHTLTSQDSETTTNFALDYGAFNDFNSLMTISQRSLVFDVAHFAAEANTQRQFEANGVKPGRLFATMEISSWQEYHEAVGNMNDYLTHARAIHLSQVEGIGLRLAGTEEAERWGGGGALPPLIPVETQRSVLRFAQEKGLPVSLEPEYSLKPSLTYKEADDLLEPILRIYNS
;
A
#
# COMPACT_ATOMS: atom_id res chain seq x y z
N MET A 1 -4.11 1.05 32.54
CA MET A 1 -3.10 1.69 31.68
C MET A 1 -3.58 1.53 30.26
N ALA A 2 -3.53 2.60 29.45
CA ALA A 2 -3.88 2.50 28.03
C ALA A 2 -2.90 1.56 27.32
N SER A 3 -3.38 0.78 26.35
CA SER A 3 -2.50 -0.02 25.49
C SER A 3 -1.50 0.89 24.77
N PRO A 4 -0.23 0.48 24.59
CA PRO A 4 0.71 1.29 23.84
C PRO A 4 0.26 1.43 22.38
N LEU A 5 0.49 2.61 21.80
CA LEU A 5 0.32 2.83 20.37
C LEU A 5 1.37 2.01 19.62
N GLN A 6 0.92 1.11 18.74
CA GLN A 6 1.80 0.23 17.98
C GLN A 6 2.24 0.94 16.70
N ILE A 7 3.43 1.55 16.72
CA ILE A 7 4.04 2.19 15.54
C ILE A 7 4.98 1.19 14.88
N ASN A 8 4.96 1.08 13.55
CA ASN A 8 5.90 0.25 12.81
C ASN A 8 6.72 1.09 11.84
N LEU A 9 8.00 0.76 11.75
CA LEU A 9 8.93 1.37 10.80
C LEU A 9 9.35 0.37 9.73
N PRO A 10 9.52 0.79 8.47
CA PRO A 10 9.91 -0.10 7.40
C PRO A 10 11.32 -0.64 7.62
N VAL A 11 11.53 -1.94 7.47
CA VAL A 11 12.84 -2.58 7.56
C VAL A 11 12.90 -3.79 6.63
N MET A 12 13.95 -3.90 5.83
CA MET A 12 14.11 -5.02 4.90
C MET A 12 14.80 -6.24 5.50
N LEU A 13 15.54 -6.09 6.60
CA LEU A 13 16.32 -7.14 7.28
C LEU A 13 17.42 -7.79 6.42
N HIS A 14 17.89 -7.13 5.36
CA HIS A 14 18.94 -7.68 4.50
C HIS A 14 20.34 -7.49 5.10
N PHE A 15 20.57 -6.35 5.75
CA PHE A 15 21.89 -6.00 6.28
C PHE A 15 21.82 -5.61 7.75
N GLU A 16 22.85 -5.97 8.52
CA GLU A 16 23.00 -5.58 9.93
C GLU A 16 22.82 -4.06 10.12
N LYS A 17 23.35 -3.24 9.20
CA LYS A 17 23.24 -1.77 9.26
C LYS A 17 21.79 -1.28 9.23
N GLU A 18 20.89 -1.98 8.52
CA GLU A 18 19.47 -1.63 8.46
C GLU A 18 18.81 -1.90 9.80
N VAL A 19 19.17 -3.03 10.44
CA VAL A 19 18.67 -3.38 11.76
C VAL A 19 19.16 -2.40 12.82
N GLN A 20 20.43 -1.99 12.78
CA GLN A 20 20.96 -1.01 13.72
C GLN A 20 20.28 0.36 13.56
N ALA A 21 20.06 0.81 12.31
CA ALA A 21 19.32 2.05 12.04
C ALA A 21 17.88 1.97 12.56
N PHE A 22 17.20 0.83 12.35
CA PHE A 22 15.87 0.57 12.90
C PHE A 22 15.86 0.64 14.44
N LEU A 23 16.82 -0.03 15.11
CA LEU A 23 16.89 -0.06 16.57
C LEU A 23 17.17 1.33 17.16
N GLU A 24 17.98 2.14 16.49
CA GLU A 24 18.19 3.53 16.87
C GLU A 24 16.89 4.34 16.76
N ALA A 25 16.19 4.24 15.62
CA ALA A 25 14.92 4.92 15.40
C ALA A 25 13.83 4.47 16.39
N LYS A 26 13.72 3.16 16.66
CA LYS A 26 12.84 2.60 17.71
C LYS A 26 13.04 3.33 19.03
N ARG A 27 14.29 3.42 19.51
CA ARG A 27 14.59 4.12 20.78
C ARG A 27 14.20 5.60 20.74
N ARG A 28 14.45 6.30 19.62
CA ARG A 28 14.10 7.72 19.48
C ARG A 28 12.59 7.94 19.53
N ILE A 29 11.82 7.17 18.76
CA ILE A 29 10.36 7.31 18.68
C ILE A 29 9.69 6.93 20.00
N GLU A 30 10.17 5.89 20.70
CA GLU A 30 9.68 5.54 22.04
C GLU A 30 9.94 6.68 23.03
N THR A 31 11.13 7.28 22.99
CA THR A 31 11.48 8.46 23.82
C THR A 31 10.61 9.67 23.46
N LEU A 32 10.30 9.86 22.17
CA LEU A 32 9.40 10.92 21.71
C LEU A 32 7.99 10.73 22.25
N GLY A 33 7.45 9.51 22.20
CA GLY A 33 6.17 9.15 22.80
C GLY A 33 6.13 9.44 24.30
N ASP A 34 7.14 9.01 25.03
CA ASP A 34 7.29 9.28 26.47
C ASP A 34 7.30 10.80 26.77
N SER A 35 7.94 11.61 25.93
CA SER A 35 8.00 13.07 26.12
C SER A 35 6.65 13.79 25.99
N TYR A 36 5.65 13.13 25.38
CA TYR A 36 4.29 13.64 25.19
C TYR A 36 3.23 12.82 25.96
N ASP A 37 3.64 11.97 26.90
CA ASP A 37 2.76 11.08 27.67
C ASP A 37 1.91 10.14 26.79
N VAL A 38 2.49 9.64 25.69
CA VAL A 38 1.86 8.67 24.79
C VAL A 38 2.75 7.42 24.74
N PRO A 39 2.37 6.32 25.43
CA PRO A 39 3.16 5.09 25.39
C PRO A 39 3.17 4.53 23.96
N ILE A 40 4.36 4.37 23.38
CA ILE A 40 4.56 3.81 22.03
C ILE A 40 5.37 2.51 22.16
N ASP A 41 5.00 1.51 21.36
CA ASP A 41 5.81 0.32 21.16
C ASP A 41 6.18 0.23 19.67
N VAL A 42 7.47 0.35 19.33
CA VAL A 42 7.90 0.35 17.92
C VAL A 42 8.20 -1.06 17.41
N GLY A 43 7.62 -1.42 16.26
CA GLY A 43 7.79 -2.71 15.59
C GLY A 43 8.28 -2.59 14.16
N ALA A 44 8.57 -3.74 13.55
CA ALA A 44 9.03 -3.85 12.19
C ALA A 44 7.84 -3.98 11.22
N PHE A 45 7.91 -3.19 10.16
CA PHE A 45 7.09 -3.32 8.96
C PHE A 45 8.00 -3.83 7.82
N LEU A 46 7.71 -5.01 7.29
CA LEU A 46 8.48 -5.58 6.19
C LEU A 46 7.95 -5.04 4.86
N LEU A 47 8.43 -3.86 4.49
CA LEU A 47 8.11 -3.21 3.23
C LEU A 47 8.76 -3.96 2.07
N TYR A 48 8.01 -4.16 0.99
CA TYR A 48 8.51 -4.70 -0.28
C TYR A 48 9.42 -5.90 -0.08
N LEU A 49 8.89 -6.98 0.52
CA LEU A 49 9.60 -8.27 0.51
C LEU A 49 9.99 -8.56 -0.96
N PRO A 50 11.26 -8.45 -1.36
CA PRO A 50 11.50 -7.76 -2.64
C PRO A 50 11.05 -8.49 -3.90
N ASN A 51 10.58 -7.67 -4.82
CA ASN A 51 10.36 -7.86 -6.26
C ASN A 51 11.67 -8.24 -7.03
N HIS A 52 12.83 -8.14 -6.37
CA HIS A 52 14.12 -8.70 -6.83
C HIS A 52 14.69 -9.82 -5.90
N ALA A 53 14.03 -10.12 -4.78
CA ALA A 53 14.49 -10.99 -3.69
C ALA A 53 14.04 -12.45 -3.79
N ARG A 54 14.06 -12.98 -5.01
CA ARG A 54 14.31 -14.41 -5.20
C ARG A 54 15.80 -14.72 -5.26
N ASN A 55 16.70 -13.81 -4.89
CA ASN A 55 18.03 -14.24 -4.47
C ASN A 55 17.85 -14.99 -3.13
N PRO A 56 18.05 -16.32 -3.07
CA PRO A 56 17.91 -17.07 -1.82
C PRO A 56 18.76 -16.46 -0.70
N GLY A 57 19.89 -15.83 -1.05
CA GLY A 57 20.75 -15.13 -0.10
C GLY A 57 20.08 -13.95 0.61
N SER A 58 19.13 -13.24 -0.02
CA SER A 58 18.42 -12.14 0.65
C SER A 58 17.47 -12.68 1.72
N PHE A 59 16.69 -13.72 1.42
CA PHE A 59 15.78 -14.33 2.39
C PHE A 59 16.54 -15.05 3.52
N GLU A 60 17.66 -15.72 3.20
CA GLU A 60 18.55 -16.29 4.21
C GLU A 60 19.09 -15.21 5.15
N ALA A 61 19.50 -14.05 4.62
CA ALA A 61 19.93 -12.91 5.43
C ALA A 61 18.79 -12.37 6.32
N GLN A 62 17.56 -12.28 5.81
CA GLN A 62 16.39 -11.90 6.63
C GLN A 62 16.19 -12.87 7.81
N ILE A 63 16.28 -14.17 7.55
CA ILE A 63 16.15 -15.21 8.58
C ILE A 63 17.29 -15.12 9.60
N GLU A 64 18.53 -14.91 9.16
CA GLU A 64 19.69 -14.75 10.05
C GLU A 64 19.56 -13.50 10.94
N ASN A 65 19.24 -12.36 10.33
CA ASN A 65 19.05 -11.11 11.06
C ASN A 65 17.86 -11.20 12.02
N GLN A 66 16.75 -11.83 11.61
CA GLN A 66 15.61 -12.02 12.50
C GLN A 66 15.91 -13.00 13.65
N ARG A 67 16.68 -14.06 13.41
CA ARG A 67 17.15 -14.95 14.49
C ARG A 67 18.01 -14.22 15.52
N LYS A 68 18.89 -13.33 15.04
CA LYS A 68 19.85 -12.57 15.85
C LYS A 68 19.16 -11.47 16.66
N HIS A 69 18.31 -10.67 16.00
CA HIS A 69 17.77 -9.44 16.57
C HIS A 69 16.34 -9.56 17.09
N ARG A 70 15.56 -10.51 16.56
CA ARG A 70 14.17 -10.80 16.97
C ARG A 70 13.31 -9.55 17.02
N LEU A 71 13.28 -8.81 15.91
CA LEU A 71 12.45 -7.61 15.83
C LEU A 71 10.97 -8.01 15.87
N PRO A 72 10.10 -7.28 16.58
CA PRO A 72 8.68 -7.57 16.60
C PRO A 72 8.04 -7.15 15.27
N ILE A 73 7.80 -8.11 14.38
CA ILE A 73 7.21 -7.87 13.06
C ILE A 73 5.68 -7.79 13.20
N ARG A 74 5.08 -6.70 12.72
CA ARG A 74 3.62 -6.47 12.85
C ARG A 74 2.89 -6.45 11.52
N LEU A 75 3.58 -6.04 10.47
CA LEU A 75 3.04 -5.93 9.12
C LEU A 75 4.09 -6.36 8.11
N ALA A 76 3.66 -6.95 7.00
CA ALA A 76 4.47 -7.20 5.83
C ALA A 76 3.67 -6.86 4.58
N GLU A 77 4.31 -6.23 3.60
CA GLU A 77 3.68 -5.88 2.33
C GLU A 77 4.42 -6.55 1.16
N THR A 78 3.65 -6.92 0.14
CA THR A 78 4.20 -7.43 -1.12
C THR A 78 4.69 -6.27 -2.01
N GLY A 79 5.64 -6.52 -2.91
CA GLY A 79 5.99 -5.52 -3.93
C GLY A 79 4.85 -5.19 -4.90
N VAL A 80 4.85 -3.94 -5.38
CA VAL A 80 4.01 -3.46 -6.51
C VAL A 80 4.41 -4.24 -7.78
N GLU A 81 3.69 -5.30 -8.11
CA GLU A 81 3.89 -6.06 -9.34
C GLU A 81 2.55 -6.42 -9.96
N GLY A 82 2.45 -6.26 -11.27
CA GLY A 82 1.31 -6.79 -12.01
C GLY A 82 1.09 -8.29 -11.78
N ALA A 83 2.18 -9.07 -11.59
CA ALA A 83 2.09 -10.51 -11.30
C ALA A 83 1.54 -10.81 -9.90
N ASN A 84 1.55 -9.84 -8.98
CA ASN A 84 0.89 -9.94 -7.67
C ASN A 84 -0.57 -9.46 -7.70
N GLY A 85 -1.08 -9.05 -8.86
CA GLY A 85 -2.49 -8.73 -9.03
C GLY A 85 -3.41 -9.92 -8.71
N LEU A 86 -4.52 -9.70 -8.00
CA LEU A 86 -5.44 -10.75 -7.57
C LEU A 86 -6.23 -11.35 -8.75
N SER A 87 -6.31 -10.64 -9.87
CA SER A 87 -6.89 -11.17 -11.11
C SER A 87 -5.87 -11.97 -11.95
N TYR A 88 -4.58 -11.92 -11.63
CA TYR A 88 -3.51 -12.58 -12.37
C TYR A 88 -3.50 -14.10 -12.11
N GLY A 89 -3.58 -14.89 -13.17
CA GLY A 89 -3.53 -16.34 -13.08
C GLY A 89 -4.02 -17.02 -14.36
N GLU A 90 -4.05 -18.35 -14.35
CA GLU A 90 -4.46 -19.15 -15.50
C GLU A 90 -5.82 -18.72 -16.07
N GLY A 91 -5.86 -18.50 -17.38
CA GLY A 91 -7.03 -18.01 -18.11
C GLY A 91 -7.17 -16.48 -18.14
N ASP A 92 -6.28 -15.72 -17.50
CA ASP A 92 -6.11 -14.30 -17.78
C ASP A 92 -5.30 -14.08 -19.06
N PRO A 93 -5.69 -13.16 -19.97
CA PRO A 93 -4.95 -12.94 -21.21
C PRO A 93 -3.56 -12.34 -20.99
N THR A 94 -3.29 -11.74 -19.84
CA THR A 94 -1.97 -11.21 -19.45
C THR A 94 -1.09 -12.24 -18.74
N TYR A 95 -1.63 -13.45 -18.50
CA TYR A 95 -0.94 -14.46 -17.70
C TYR A 95 0.31 -15.00 -18.39
N ASN A 96 1.44 -14.89 -17.70
CA ASN A 96 2.70 -15.50 -18.09
C ASN A 96 3.18 -16.49 -17.00
N PRO A 97 3.18 -17.81 -17.27
CA PRO A 97 3.63 -18.80 -16.29
C PRO A 97 5.11 -18.68 -15.91
N GLU A 98 5.94 -18.02 -16.72
CA GLU A 98 7.35 -17.74 -16.40
C GLU A 98 7.50 -16.61 -15.38
N LYS A 99 6.45 -15.79 -15.19
CA LYS A 99 6.37 -14.71 -14.20
C LYS A 99 5.22 -14.98 -13.21
N PRO A 100 5.33 -15.98 -12.32
CA PRO A 100 4.25 -16.31 -11.40
C PRO A 100 4.16 -15.30 -10.24
N SER A 101 2.95 -15.15 -9.69
CA SER A 101 2.68 -14.42 -8.45
C SER A 101 3.52 -14.96 -7.29
N ASP A 102 3.98 -14.08 -6.41
CA ASP A 102 4.76 -14.44 -5.21
C ASP A 102 3.98 -14.36 -3.90
N MET A 103 2.68 -14.04 -3.94
CA MET A 103 1.87 -13.85 -2.75
C MET A 103 1.87 -15.04 -1.79
N GLU A 104 1.76 -16.29 -2.27
CA GLU A 104 1.87 -17.46 -1.37
C GLU A 104 3.23 -17.57 -0.70
N LYS A 105 4.31 -17.31 -1.44
CA LYS A 105 5.67 -17.38 -0.89
C LYS A 105 5.88 -16.30 0.15
N VAL A 106 5.39 -15.09 -0.08
CA VAL A 106 5.43 -14.01 0.91
C VAL A 106 4.73 -14.44 2.20
N ILE A 107 3.52 -14.99 2.12
CA ILE A 107 2.81 -15.52 3.29
C ILE A 107 3.65 -16.58 4.02
N GLU A 108 4.26 -17.52 3.30
CA GLU A 108 5.12 -18.55 3.90
C GLU A 108 6.40 -17.99 4.53
N GLN A 109 7.03 -17.00 3.90
CA GLN A 109 8.24 -16.35 4.39
C GLN A 109 7.97 -15.55 5.66
N VAL A 110 6.89 -14.77 5.66
CA VAL A 110 6.44 -14.01 6.82
C VAL A 110 6.12 -14.95 7.99
N ALA A 111 5.45 -16.07 7.73
CA ALA A 111 5.18 -17.08 8.75
C ALA A 111 6.49 -17.62 9.37
N LYS A 112 7.48 -17.95 8.52
CA LYS A 112 8.80 -18.39 8.99
C LYS A 112 9.51 -17.34 9.84
N LEU A 113 9.44 -16.06 9.45
CA LEU A 113 10.05 -14.97 10.20
C LEU A 113 9.36 -14.76 11.56
N ARG A 114 8.03 -14.82 11.59
CA ARG A 114 7.23 -14.77 12.82
C ARG A 114 7.60 -15.90 13.78
N ASP A 115 7.77 -17.12 13.28
CA ASP A 115 8.07 -18.30 14.12
C ASP A 115 9.46 -18.23 14.80
N LEU A 116 10.30 -17.25 14.42
CA LEU A 116 11.57 -16.96 15.09
C LEU A 116 11.40 -16.01 16.30
N ASP A 117 10.26 -15.33 16.39
CA ASP A 117 9.89 -14.51 17.55
C ASP A 117 9.39 -15.41 18.69
N LYS A 118 9.83 -15.11 19.92
CA LYS A 118 9.40 -15.84 21.12
C LYS A 118 8.06 -15.36 21.66
N ASN A 119 7.64 -14.16 21.28
CA ASN A 119 6.37 -13.55 21.66
C ASN A 119 5.63 -13.02 20.41
N PRO A 120 5.34 -13.89 19.42
CA PRO A 120 4.71 -13.45 18.19
C PRO A 120 3.34 -12.84 18.49
N LEU A 121 3.05 -11.68 17.89
CA LEU A 121 1.72 -11.09 17.99
C LEU A 121 0.71 -11.96 17.24
N GLU A 122 -0.48 -12.11 17.82
CA GLU A 122 -1.56 -12.96 17.28
C GLU A 122 -2.12 -12.44 15.93
N ASN A 123 -1.81 -11.18 15.56
CA ASN A 123 -2.36 -10.50 14.39
C ASN A 123 -1.29 -9.91 13.46
N LEU A 124 -0.21 -10.64 13.15
CA LEU A 124 0.71 -10.20 12.09
C LEU A 124 -0.05 -10.14 10.76
N VAL A 125 -0.12 -8.95 10.17
CA VAL A 125 -0.85 -8.68 8.94
C VAL A 125 0.06 -8.83 7.73
N VAL A 126 -0.43 -9.49 6.68
CA VAL A 126 0.16 -9.48 5.34
C VAL A 126 -0.77 -8.66 4.44
N ALA A 127 -0.22 -7.60 3.86
CA ALA A 127 -0.89 -6.69 2.95
C ALA A 127 -0.43 -6.98 1.52
N PRO A 128 -1.19 -7.74 0.72
CA PRO A 128 -0.94 -7.76 -0.70
C PRO A 128 -1.34 -6.39 -1.27
N GLN A 129 -0.44 -5.78 -2.01
CA GLN A 129 -0.73 -4.58 -2.77
C GLN A 129 -1.28 -5.00 -4.13
N VAL A 130 -2.51 -4.60 -4.43
CA VAL A 130 -3.24 -5.20 -5.56
C VAL A 130 -4.13 -4.21 -6.29
N GLY A 131 -3.63 -3.68 -7.41
CA GLY A 131 -4.45 -2.97 -8.40
C GLY A 131 -4.64 -3.81 -9.66
N ILE A 132 -5.85 -3.83 -10.21
CA ILE A 132 -6.04 -4.06 -11.64
C ILE A 132 -5.76 -2.73 -12.33
N LEU A 133 -4.86 -2.72 -13.31
CA LEU A 133 -4.47 -1.51 -14.02
C LEU A 133 -5.19 -1.44 -15.37
N VAL A 134 -5.95 -0.36 -15.57
CA VAL A 134 -6.75 -0.14 -16.77
C VAL A 134 -6.18 1.01 -17.60
N ALA A 135 -5.57 0.66 -18.73
CA ALA A 135 -4.81 1.56 -19.58
C ALA A 135 -5.60 2.30 -20.64
N ASP A 136 -5.13 3.52 -20.91
CA ASP A 136 -5.55 4.39 -22.00
C ASP A 136 -4.84 4.04 -23.32
N THR A 137 -4.94 2.78 -23.76
CA THR A 137 -4.41 2.37 -25.07
C THR A 137 -5.36 1.44 -25.82
N ASP A 138 -5.50 1.69 -27.13
CA ASP A 138 -6.12 0.76 -28.08
C ASP A 138 -5.19 -0.42 -28.41
N ARG A 139 -3.89 -0.25 -28.13
CA ARG A 139 -2.87 -1.29 -28.28
C ARG A 139 -2.86 -2.13 -27.03
N SER A 140 -3.49 -3.30 -27.13
CA SER A 140 -3.42 -4.40 -26.18
C SER A 140 -2.01 -4.64 -25.65
N SER A 141 -1.67 -4.00 -24.53
CA SER A 141 -0.48 -4.30 -23.74
C SER A 141 -0.79 -5.48 -22.81
N PHE A 142 -1.28 -6.60 -23.36
CA PHE A 142 -1.39 -7.87 -22.61
C PHE A 142 -0.01 -8.45 -22.24
N LEU A 143 1.08 -7.79 -22.65
CA LEU A 143 2.45 -8.18 -22.37
C LEU A 143 2.83 -7.99 -20.89
N ASN A 144 2.10 -7.13 -20.17
CA ASN A 144 2.33 -6.84 -18.77
C ASN A 144 1.24 -7.51 -17.91
N PRO A 145 1.62 -8.32 -16.90
CA PRO A 145 0.68 -8.91 -15.94
C PRO A 145 -0.31 -7.88 -15.37
N CYS A 146 -1.61 -8.21 -15.34
CA CYS A 146 -2.69 -7.37 -14.79
C CYS A 146 -2.92 -5.99 -15.44
N PHE A 147 -2.33 -5.73 -16.61
CA PHE A 147 -2.62 -4.55 -17.43
C PHE A 147 -3.69 -4.87 -18.48
N TYR A 148 -4.79 -4.11 -18.48
CA TYR A 148 -5.89 -4.29 -19.41
C TYR A 148 -6.20 -3.00 -20.15
N SER A 149 -6.61 -3.09 -21.42
CA SER A 149 -7.24 -1.94 -22.07
C SER A 149 -8.60 -1.64 -21.45
N HIS A 150 -9.02 -0.38 -21.47
CA HIS A 150 -10.34 0.02 -20.98
C HIS A 150 -11.49 -0.83 -21.53
N GLY A 151 -11.53 -1.06 -22.85
CA GLY A 151 -12.59 -1.87 -23.48
C GLY A 151 -12.57 -3.33 -23.04
N TYR A 152 -11.39 -3.93 -22.83
CA TYR A 152 -11.30 -5.30 -22.32
C TYR A 152 -11.80 -5.37 -20.88
N PHE A 153 -11.37 -4.44 -20.02
CA PHE A 153 -11.76 -4.39 -18.62
C PHE A 153 -13.28 -4.30 -18.48
N VAL A 154 -13.91 -3.31 -19.13
CA VAL A 154 -15.37 -3.11 -19.07
C VAL A 154 -16.12 -4.37 -19.50
N ASN A 155 -15.71 -5.02 -20.59
CA ASN A 155 -16.35 -6.24 -21.09
C ASN A 155 -16.15 -7.48 -20.21
N HIS A 156 -15.15 -7.48 -19.31
CA HIS A 156 -14.78 -8.63 -18.48
C HIS A 156 -14.79 -8.32 -16.98
N ARG A 157 -15.37 -7.19 -16.57
CA ARG A 157 -15.34 -6.68 -15.20
C ARG A 157 -15.75 -7.74 -14.17
N ASP A 158 -16.91 -8.36 -14.36
CA ASP A 158 -17.41 -9.41 -13.46
C ASP A 158 -16.48 -10.63 -13.35
N LYS A 159 -15.86 -11.01 -14.48
CA LYS A 159 -14.93 -12.14 -14.51
C LYS A 159 -13.66 -11.81 -13.73
N LEU A 160 -13.13 -10.61 -13.92
CA LEU A 160 -11.96 -10.10 -13.21
C LEU A 160 -12.24 -9.94 -11.71
N PHE A 161 -13.39 -9.38 -11.35
CA PHE A 161 -13.85 -9.25 -9.96
C PHE A 161 -13.95 -10.61 -9.26
N ASN A 162 -14.61 -11.58 -9.89
CA ASN A 162 -14.76 -12.92 -9.32
C ASN A 162 -13.43 -13.66 -9.18
N ARG A 163 -12.48 -13.45 -10.09
CA ARG A 163 -11.10 -13.95 -9.94
C ARG A 163 -10.40 -13.32 -8.75
N ALA A 164 -10.45 -11.99 -8.64
CA ALA A 164 -9.82 -11.27 -7.54
C ALA A 164 -10.35 -11.75 -6.18
N ARG A 165 -11.67 -11.83 -6.03
CA ARG A 165 -12.34 -12.38 -4.85
C ARG A 165 -11.94 -13.84 -4.57
N GLY A 166 -11.94 -14.68 -5.60
CA GLY A 166 -11.59 -16.10 -5.46
C GLY A 166 -10.12 -16.29 -5.07
N ARG A 167 -9.21 -15.49 -5.63
CA ARG A 167 -7.78 -15.50 -5.33
C ARG A 167 -7.52 -15.01 -3.91
N PHE A 168 -8.10 -13.88 -3.51
CA PHE A 168 -7.98 -13.36 -2.14
C PHE A 168 -8.47 -14.39 -1.13
N SER A 169 -9.60 -15.06 -1.38
CA SER A 169 -10.10 -16.11 -0.49
C SER A 169 -9.15 -17.29 -0.32
N LYS A 170 -8.40 -17.67 -1.37
CA LYS A 170 -7.40 -18.75 -1.30
C LYS A 170 -6.19 -18.30 -0.48
N LEU A 171 -5.68 -17.10 -0.75
CA LEU A 171 -4.55 -16.53 -0.02
C LEU A 171 -4.88 -16.31 1.45
N LYS A 172 -6.09 -15.84 1.76
CA LYS A 172 -6.57 -15.64 3.12
C LYS A 172 -6.58 -16.95 3.90
N ARG A 173 -7.09 -18.03 3.30
CA ARG A 173 -7.05 -19.37 3.91
C ARG A 173 -5.62 -19.82 4.17
N LEU A 174 -4.71 -19.64 3.21
CA LEU A 174 -3.29 -19.96 3.40
C LEU A 174 -2.68 -19.15 4.55
N ALA A 175 -2.96 -17.84 4.62
CA ALA A 175 -2.50 -16.99 5.71
C ALA A 175 -3.03 -17.48 7.07
N GLU A 176 -4.33 -17.78 7.16
CA GLU A 176 -4.98 -18.31 8.36
C GLU A 176 -4.39 -19.67 8.79
N GLU A 177 -4.15 -20.59 7.85
CA GLU A 177 -3.46 -21.87 8.10
C GLU A 177 -2.04 -21.68 8.64
N LYS A 178 -1.40 -20.58 8.27
CA LYS A 178 -0.10 -20.18 8.79
C LYS A 178 -0.19 -19.35 10.07
N GLY A 179 -1.38 -18.99 10.57
CA GLY A 179 -1.57 -18.14 11.74
C GLY A 179 -1.31 -16.64 11.49
N LEU A 180 -1.52 -16.19 10.25
CA LEU A 180 -1.37 -14.80 9.81
C LEU A 180 -2.73 -14.21 9.42
N THR A 181 -2.84 -12.88 9.47
CA THR A 181 -4.00 -12.16 8.93
C THR A 181 -3.67 -11.65 7.53
N LEU A 182 -4.52 -11.93 6.54
CA LEU A 182 -4.44 -11.28 5.22
C LEU A 182 -5.42 -10.10 5.17
N ALA A 183 -4.96 -8.93 4.74
CA ALA A 183 -5.80 -7.75 4.62
C ALA A 183 -5.48 -6.96 3.36
N LEU A 184 -6.48 -6.58 2.57
CA LEU A 184 -6.29 -5.85 1.32
C LEU A 184 -6.14 -4.36 1.60
N GLU A 185 -5.10 -3.74 1.04
CA GLU A 185 -4.90 -2.31 1.15
C GLU A 185 -5.73 -1.53 0.14
N ASN A 186 -6.24 -0.35 0.52
CA ASN A 186 -6.78 0.63 -0.42
C ASN A 186 -5.64 1.37 -1.14
N ALA A 187 -4.81 0.66 -1.91
CA ALA A 187 -3.57 1.21 -2.47
C ALA A 187 -3.79 1.95 -3.79
N LEU A 188 -3.86 3.27 -3.73
CA LEU A 188 -3.99 4.14 -4.90
C LEU A 188 -2.65 4.32 -5.65
N LEU A 189 -1.49 4.24 -4.97
CA LEU A 189 -0.15 4.47 -5.57
C LEU A 189 0.21 3.44 -6.64
N ALA A 190 -0.28 2.20 -6.53
CA ALA A 190 -0.11 1.19 -7.58
C ALA A 190 -0.65 1.66 -8.94
N GLN A 191 -1.45 2.73 -8.96
CA GLN A 191 -2.21 3.20 -10.10
C GLN A 191 -1.77 4.60 -10.56
N PHE A 192 -1.06 5.40 -9.73
CA PHE A 192 -0.94 6.83 -10.02
C PHE A 192 0.43 7.55 -9.84
N GLU A 193 1.53 6.90 -9.40
CA GLU A 193 2.92 7.29 -9.72
C GLU A 193 3.94 6.22 -9.24
N ASP A 194 4.75 5.59 -10.10
CA ASP A 194 6.16 5.96 -10.32
C ASP A 194 6.54 5.80 -11.80
N SER A 195 6.75 6.93 -12.49
CA SER A 195 6.96 6.96 -13.93
C SER A 195 8.21 6.20 -14.37
N ASP A 196 9.27 6.07 -13.57
CA ASP A 196 10.52 5.42 -14.01
C ASP A 196 10.39 3.89 -14.08
N TYR A 197 9.64 3.29 -13.15
CA TYR A 197 9.30 1.86 -13.19
C TYR A 197 8.40 1.52 -14.40
N TRP A 198 7.44 2.38 -14.72
CA TRP A 198 6.52 2.17 -15.85
C TRP A 198 7.13 2.55 -17.22
N HIS A 199 8.05 3.52 -17.26
CA HIS A 199 8.81 3.89 -18.46
C HIS A 199 9.77 2.77 -18.90
N THR A 200 10.35 2.03 -17.95
CA THR A 200 11.25 0.90 -18.26
C THR A 200 10.51 -0.35 -18.75
N LEU A 201 9.25 -0.54 -18.36
CA LEU A 201 8.40 -1.64 -18.87
C LEU A 201 7.97 -1.44 -20.35
N THR A 202 8.04 -0.22 -20.86
CA THR A 202 7.58 0.16 -22.20
C THR A 202 8.72 0.47 -23.17
N SER A 203 9.96 0.58 -22.69
CA SER A 203 11.14 0.93 -23.50
C SER A 203 11.83 -0.26 -24.20
N GLN A 204 11.21 -1.45 -24.25
CA GLN A 204 11.80 -2.59 -24.97
C GLN A 204 11.60 -2.53 -26.49
N ASP A 205 10.72 -1.68 -27.01
CA ASP A 205 10.62 -1.38 -28.44
C ASP A 205 10.95 0.09 -28.73
N SER A 206 11.92 0.27 -29.60
CA SER A 206 12.52 1.53 -30.02
C SER A 206 11.54 2.48 -30.75
N GLU A 207 11.83 3.77 -30.65
CA GLU A 207 11.40 4.90 -31.52
C GLU A 207 10.10 5.65 -31.23
N THR A 208 9.30 5.30 -30.21
CA THR A 208 8.22 6.19 -29.75
C THR A 208 8.17 6.26 -28.23
N THR A 209 8.66 7.37 -27.67
CA THR A 209 8.36 7.80 -26.29
C THR A 209 6.87 8.14 -26.21
N THR A 210 6.04 7.11 -26.23
CA THR A 210 4.60 7.25 -26.05
C THR A 210 4.41 7.44 -24.55
N ASN A 211 4.11 8.67 -24.14
CA ASN A 211 3.73 8.99 -22.77
C ASN A 211 2.47 8.18 -22.44
N PHE A 212 2.64 7.04 -21.76
CA PHE A 212 1.50 6.34 -21.17
C PHE A 212 0.94 7.27 -20.08
N ALA A 213 -0.28 7.73 -20.32
CA ALA A 213 -1.09 8.34 -19.29
C ALA A 213 -1.50 7.25 -18.30
N LEU A 214 -1.35 7.50 -17.01
CA LEU A 214 -1.55 6.47 -15.99
C LEU A 214 -2.99 5.97 -15.92
N ASP A 215 -3.05 4.72 -15.49
CA ASP A 215 -4.12 3.76 -15.61
C ASP A 215 -5.12 3.90 -14.45
N TYR A 216 -6.42 3.78 -14.72
CA TYR A 216 -7.39 3.75 -13.65
C TYR A 216 -7.26 2.42 -12.91
N GLY A 217 -7.06 2.44 -11.59
CA GLY A 217 -7.30 1.22 -10.85
C GLY A 217 -8.77 0.88 -10.80
N ALA A 218 -9.05 -0.38 -11.05
CA ALA A 218 -10.37 -0.91 -10.81
C ALA A 218 -10.46 -1.54 -9.42
N PHE A 219 -11.68 -1.56 -8.87
CA PHE A 219 -12.03 -2.23 -7.62
C PHE A 219 -11.39 -1.65 -6.35
N ASN A 220 -10.89 -0.41 -6.40
CA ASN A 220 -10.42 0.31 -5.21
C ASN A 220 -11.53 1.08 -4.47
N ASP A 221 -12.76 1.07 -5.00
CA ASP A 221 -13.93 1.58 -4.28
C ASP A 221 -14.22 0.73 -3.02
N PHE A 222 -14.82 1.36 -2.01
CA PHE A 222 -15.04 0.74 -0.72
C PHE A 222 -15.81 -0.59 -0.82
N ASN A 223 -16.87 -0.65 -1.64
CA ASN A 223 -17.69 -1.85 -1.75
C ASN A 223 -16.95 -3.02 -2.41
N SER A 224 -16.17 -2.73 -3.46
CA SER A 224 -15.33 -3.72 -4.11
C SER A 224 -14.25 -4.25 -3.17
N LEU A 225 -13.51 -3.36 -2.50
CA LEU A 225 -12.50 -3.72 -1.51
C LEU A 225 -13.10 -4.60 -0.41
N MET A 226 -14.26 -4.21 0.13
CA MET A 226 -14.96 -4.95 1.18
C MET A 226 -15.40 -6.35 0.74
N THR A 227 -15.86 -6.47 -0.50
CA THR A 227 -16.33 -7.74 -1.05
C THR A 227 -15.17 -8.69 -1.40
N ILE A 228 -14.11 -8.17 -2.02
CA ILE A 228 -12.91 -8.95 -2.39
C ILE A 228 -12.17 -9.38 -1.13
N SER A 229 -11.93 -8.45 -0.20
CA SER A 229 -11.14 -8.68 1.01
C SER A 229 -11.89 -9.43 2.12
N GLN A 230 -13.20 -9.66 1.93
CA GLN A 230 -14.07 -10.22 2.96
C GLN A 230 -13.98 -9.41 4.28
N ARG A 231 -14.06 -8.09 4.17
CA ARG A 231 -14.03 -7.13 5.30
C ARG A 231 -12.70 -7.10 6.07
N SER A 232 -11.57 -7.30 5.38
CA SER A 232 -10.24 -7.33 6.00
C SER A 232 -9.34 -6.34 5.27
N LEU A 233 -9.21 -5.13 5.78
CA LEU A 233 -8.50 -4.04 5.09
C LEU A 233 -7.21 -3.64 5.80
N VAL A 234 -6.21 -3.24 5.03
CA VAL A 234 -5.20 -2.28 5.50
C VAL A 234 -5.72 -0.91 5.07
N PHE A 235 -5.89 -0.02 6.04
CA PHE A 235 -6.37 1.32 5.75
C PHE A 235 -5.19 2.28 5.60
N ASP A 236 -4.89 2.65 4.37
CA ASP A 236 -3.97 3.72 4.06
C ASP A 236 -4.71 5.06 3.99
N VAL A 237 -4.35 5.95 4.93
CA VAL A 237 -4.99 7.26 5.08
C VAL A 237 -4.62 8.19 3.93
N ALA A 238 -3.39 8.11 3.42
CA ALA A 238 -2.93 8.92 2.31
C ALA A 238 -3.69 8.54 1.06
N HIS A 239 -3.80 7.25 0.73
CA HIS A 239 -4.58 6.75 -0.41
C HIS A 239 -6.06 7.11 -0.35
N PHE A 240 -6.68 7.08 0.81
CA PHE A 240 -8.07 7.51 0.93
C PHE A 240 -8.23 9.02 0.71
N ALA A 241 -7.39 9.83 1.35
CA ALA A 241 -7.45 11.28 1.20
C ALA A 241 -7.20 11.71 -0.25
N ALA A 242 -6.28 10.97 -0.88
CA ALA A 242 -5.95 10.98 -2.27
C ALA A 242 -7.21 10.70 -3.13
N GLU A 243 -7.87 9.54 -2.97
CA GLU A 243 -9.11 9.20 -3.69
C GLU A 243 -10.19 10.28 -3.55
N ALA A 244 -10.41 10.76 -2.33
CA ALA A 244 -11.39 11.80 -2.03
C ALA A 244 -11.12 13.13 -2.76
N ASN A 245 -9.86 13.40 -3.14
CA ASN A 245 -9.45 14.60 -3.85
C ASN A 245 -9.42 14.45 -5.38
N THR A 246 -9.72 13.25 -5.92
CA THR A 246 -9.67 12.95 -7.36
C THR A 246 -10.51 13.92 -8.20
N GLN A 247 -11.76 14.20 -7.81
CA GLN A 247 -12.63 15.11 -8.56
C GLN A 247 -11.98 16.47 -8.81
N ARG A 248 -11.38 17.06 -7.76
CA ARG A 248 -10.75 18.37 -7.84
C ARG A 248 -9.65 18.40 -8.89
N GLN A 249 -8.89 17.31 -9.02
CA GLN A 249 -7.82 17.20 -10.00
C GLN A 249 -8.34 17.07 -11.43
N PHE A 250 -9.40 16.29 -11.64
CA PHE A 250 -10.07 16.22 -12.95
C PHE A 250 -10.61 17.58 -13.38
N GLU A 251 -11.22 18.32 -12.46
CA GLU A 251 -11.78 19.65 -12.74
C GLU A 251 -10.70 20.69 -13.00
N ALA A 252 -9.63 20.73 -12.19
CA ALA A 252 -8.51 21.65 -12.36
C ALA A 252 -7.80 21.48 -13.72
N ASN A 253 -7.71 20.25 -14.21
CA ASN A 253 -7.07 19.91 -15.47
C ASN A 253 -8.05 19.88 -16.67
N GLY A 254 -9.34 20.14 -16.46
CA GLY A 254 -10.35 20.10 -17.53
C GLY A 254 -10.56 18.72 -18.16
N VAL A 255 -10.24 17.63 -17.44
CA VAL A 255 -10.33 16.26 -17.92
C VAL A 255 -11.70 15.65 -17.62
N LYS A 256 -12.28 14.96 -18.59
CA LYS A 256 -13.59 14.30 -18.42
C LYS A 256 -13.44 12.94 -17.71
N PRO A 257 -14.26 12.63 -16.69
CA PRO A 257 -14.13 11.40 -15.91
C PRO A 257 -14.77 10.16 -16.54
N GLY A 258 -15.21 10.21 -17.80
CA GLY A 258 -16.04 9.14 -18.40
C GLY A 258 -15.43 7.74 -18.33
N ARG A 259 -14.10 7.62 -18.35
CA ARG A 259 -13.39 6.34 -18.22
C ARG A 259 -13.33 5.85 -16.77
N LEU A 260 -13.00 6.73 -15.82
CA LEU A 260 -13.10 6.44 -14.38
C LEU A 260 -14.51 5.95 -14.03
N PHE A 261 -15.51 6.65 -14.54
CA PHE A 261 -16.91 6.31 -14.30
C PHE A 261 -17.27 4.95 -14.90
N ALA A 262 -16.77 4.64 -16.10
CA ALA A 262 -17.00 3.34 -16.73
C ALA A 262 -16.30 2.18 -15.99
N THR A 263 -15.10 2.36 -15.44
CA THR A 263 -14.43 1.28 -14.67
C THR A 263 -15.14 0.99 -13.35
N MET A 264 -15.73 2.02 -12.74
CA MET A 264 -16.49 1.93 -11.49
C MET A 264 -17.99 1.58 -11.67
N GLU A 265 -18.50 1.56 -12.92
CA GLU A 265 -19.93 1.42 -13.24
C GLU A 265 -20.83 2.50 -12.61
N ILE A 266 -20.35 3.74 -12.64
CA ILE A 266 -21.05 4.93 -12.13
C ILE A 266 -21.27 5.96 -13.25
N SER A 267 -22.06 7.00 -12.97
CA SER A 267 -22.41 8.03 -13.94
C SER A 267 -22.11 9.47 -13.50
N SER A 268 -21.74 9.68 -12.24
CA SER A 268 -21.57 11.01 -11.67
C SER A 268 -20.51 11.07 -10.56
N TRP A 269 -20.02 12.27 -10.26
CA TRP A 269 -19.14 12.50 -9.11
C TRP A 269 -19.83 12.23 -7.77
N GLN A 270 -21.16 12.41 -7.70
CA GLN A 270 -21.91 12.05 -6.50
C GLN A 270 -21.81 10.54 -6.25
N GLU A 271 -22.07 9.72 -7.28
CA GLU A 271 -21.91 8.27 -7.19
C GLU A 271 -20.45 7.86 -6.90
N TYR A 272 -19.47 8.60 -7.43
CA TYR A 272 -18.05 8.39 -7.12
C TYR A 272 -17.77 8.56 -5.62
N HIS A 273 -18.20 9.68 -5.02
CA HIS A 273 -18.00 9.93 -3.59
C HIS A 273 -18.76 8.95 -2.70
N GLU A 274 -19.96 8.55 -3.11
CA GLU A 274 -20.71 7.49 -2.43
C GLU A 274 -19.98 6.13 -2.51
N ALA A 275 -19.30 5.83 -3.62
CA ALA A 275 -18.54 4.59 -3.82
C ALA A 275 -17.18 4.58 -3.09
N VAL A 276 -16.48 5.72 -3.03
CA VAL A 276 -15.26 5.90 -2.22
C VAL A 276 -15.57 5.72 -0.74
N GLY A 277 -16.77 6.11 -0.28
CA GLY A 277 -17.18 5.93 1.11
C GLY A 277 -16.53 6.94 2.05
N ASN A 278 -16.51 6.64 3.35
CA ASN A 278 -15.94 7.55 4.36
C ASN A 278 -14.90 6.85 5.25
N MET A 279 -14.00 7.64 5.83
CA MET A 279 -12.89 7.14 6.66
C MET A 279 -13.33 6.19 7.80
N ASN A 280 -14.48 6.43 8.44
CA ASN A 280 -14.94 5.58 9.53
C ASN A 280 -15.34 4.18 9.04
N ASP A 281 -15.80 4.06 7.79
CA ASP A 281 -16.13 2.77 7.19
C ASP A 281 -14.88 1.90 7.03
N TYR A 282 -13.77 2.50 6.56
CA TYR A 282 -12.48 1.82 6.43
C TYR A 282 -11.90 1.45 7.80
N LEU A 283 -11.88 2.39 8.76
CA LEU A 283 -11.38 2.15 10.12
C LEU A 283 -12.11 0.99 10.80
N THR A 284 -13.43 0.85 10.59
CA THR A 284 -14.23 -0.26 11.15
C THR A 284 -13.77 -1.64 10.67
N HIS A 285 -13.15 -1.72 9.49
CA HIS A 285 -12.70 -2.96 8.86
C HIS A 285 -11.19 -3.13 8.80
N ALA A 286 -10.44 -2.18 9.37
CA ALA A 286 -9.00 -2.19 9.40
C ALA A 286 -8.44 -3.36 10.24
N ARG A 287 -7.31 -3.89 9.76
CA ARG A 287 -6.42 -4.84 10.46
C ARG A 287 -5.05 -4.24 10.71
N ALA A 288 -4.64 -3.31 9.86
CA ALA A 288 -3.50 -2.43 10.03
C ALA A 288 -3.84 -1.07 9.40
N ILE A 289 -3.04 -0.06 9.72
CA ILE A 289 -3.15 1.29 9.18
C ILE A 289 -1.81 1.69 8.59
N HIS A 290 -1.82 2.30 7.42
CA HIS A 290 -0.67 3.03 6.90
C HIS A 290 -0.89 4.52 7.13
N LEU A 291 0.16 5.20 7.62
CA LEU A 291 0.14 6.62 7.89
C LEU A 291 1.34 7.29 7.22
N SER A 292 1.05 8.24 6.35
CA SER A 292 2.04 9.05 5.65
C SER A 292 1.50 10.46 5.38
N GLN A 293 2.39 11.37 5.05
CA GLN A 293 1.99 12.57 4.31
C GLN A 293 1.92 12.20 2.84
N VAL A 294 1.02 12.84 2.10
CA VAL A 294 0.70 12.49 0.71
C VAL A 294 1.81 12.85 -0.29
N GLU A 295 2.98 13.30 0.19
CA GLU A 295 4.13 13.64 -0.64
C GLU A 295 4.53 12.43 -1.51
N GLY A 296 4.22 12.49 -2.81
CA GLY A 296 4.55 11.44 -3.79
C GLY A 296 3.37 10.62 -4.34
N ILE A 297 2.15 10.78 -3.82
CA ILE A 297 0.95 10.21 -4.49
C ILE A 297 0.52 11.20 -5.58
N GLY A 298 1.00 11.04 -6.81
CA GLY A 298 0.54 11.84 -7.95
C GLY A 298 -0.75 11.30 -8.56
N LEU A 299 -1.39 12.10 -9.42
CA LEU A 299 -2.30 11.63 -10.46
C LEU A 299 -1.82 12.23 -11.77
N ARG A 300 -1.29 11.39 -12.67
CA ARG A 300 -0.96 11.82 -14.03
C ARG A 300 -2.16 11.59 -14.95
N LEU A 301 -2.86 12.66 -15.30
CA LEU A 301 -3.96 12.58 -16.25
C LEU A 301 -3.45 12.49 -17.69
N ALA A 302 -4.20 11.79 -18.54
CA ALA A 302 -3.89 11.71 -19.96
C ALA A 302 -3.89 13.09 -20.62
N GLY A 303 -2.78 13.43 -21.29
CA GLY A 303 -2.65 14.69 -22.03
C GLY A 303 -2.27 15.91 -21.20
N THR A 304 -1.88 15.77 -19.93
CA THR A 304 -1.33 16.87 -19.12
C THR A 304 0.21 16.82 -19.11
N GLU A 305 0.87 17.97 -18.92
CA GLU A 305 2.28 18.01 -18.48
C GLU A 305 2.41 17.39 -17.08
N GLU A 306 3.64 17.13 -16.61
CA GLU A 306 4.01 16.34 -15.41
C GLU A 306 2.94 16.30 -14.29
N ALA A 307 2.74 15.11 -13.70
CA ALA A 307 1.78 14.92 -12.63
C ALA A 307 2.01 15.95 -11.52
N GLU A 308 1.01 16.79 -11.23
CA GLU A 308 1.02 17.53 -9.98
C GLU A 308 0.87 16.48 -8.86
N ARG A 309 1.99 16.16 -8.18
CA ARG A 309 1.99 15.34 -6.96
C ARG A 309 0.92 15.84 -6.00
N TRP A 310 0.15 14.94 -5.39
CA TRP A 310 -0.86 15.37 -4.42
C TRP A 310 -0.15 15.84 -3.15
N GLY A 311 -0.42 17.06 -2.74
CA GLY A 311 0.44 17.75 -1.77
C GLY A 311 1.66 18.32 -2.47
N GLY A 312 1.49 19.53 -3.00
CA GLY A 312 2.56 20.26 -3.66
C GLY A 312 3.67 20.59 -2.67
N GLY A 313 4.90 20.28 -3.04
CA GLY A 313 6.08 20.56 -2.22
C GLY A 313 6.08 21.96 -1.63
N GLY A 314 6.48 22.08 -0.37
CA GLY A 314 6.83 23.30 0.36
C GLY A 314 5.76 24.40 0.55
N ALA A 315 4.72 24.47 -0.29
CA ALA A 315 3.81 25.63 -0.36
C ALA A 315 2.30 25.29 -0.29
N LEU A 316 1.91 24.02 -0.44
CA LEU A 316 0.51 23.60 -0.28
C LEU A 316 0.27 22.96 1.11
N PRO A 317 -0.91 23.16 1.72
CA PRO A 317 -1.27 22.50 2.97
C PRO A 317 -1.30 20.97 2.79
N PRO A 318 -0.95 20.20 3.83
CA PRO A 318 -0.98 18.74 3.77
C PRO A 318 -2.40 18.23 3.47
N LEU A 319 -2.51 17.17 2.68
CA LEU A 319 -3.83 16.62 2.29
C LEU A 319 -4.59 16.05 3.49
N ILE A 320 -3.88 15.59 4.52
CA ILE A 320 -4.46 15.05 5.75
C ILE A 320 -4.14 15.99 6.92
N PRO A 321 -5.14 16.67 7.52
CA PRO A 321 -4.95 17.49 8.70
C PRO A 321 -4.36 16.70 9.89
N VAL A 322 -3.54 17.36 10.71
CA VAL A 322 -2.87 16.72 11.85
C VAL A 322 -3.88 16.17 12.88
N GLU A 323 -5.04 16.82 13.02
CA GLU A 323 -6.14 16.40 13.87
C GLU A 323 -6.80 15.10 13.38
N THR A 324 -6.86 14.91 12.06
CA THR A 324 -7.34 13.67 11.45
C THR A 324 -6.37 12.54 11.74
N GLN A 325 -5.07 12.77 11.54
CA GLN A 325 -4.02 11.77 11.84
C GLN A 325 -4.02 11.39 13.33
N ARG A 326 -4.17 12.36 14.23
CA ARG A 326 -4.37 12.11 15.66
C ARG A 326 -5.56 11.20 15.93
N SER A 327 -6.70 11.49 15.30
CA SER A 327 -7.93 10.71 15.49
C SER A 327 -7.76 9.27 15.02
N VAL A 328 -7.05 9.06 13.91
CA VAL A 328 -6.68 7.73 13.40
C VAL A 328 -5.76 7.00 14.38
N LEU A 329 -4.71 7.63 14.89
CA LEU A 329 -3.80 7.01 15.86
C LEU A 329 -4.52 6.62 17.16
N ARG A 330 -5.43 7.47 17.65
CA ARG A 330 -6.25 7.16 18.83
C ARG A 330 -7.14 5.94 18.59
N PHE A 331 -7.80 5.88 17.44
CA PHE A 331 -8.58 4.72 17.05
C PHE A 331 -7.70 3.46 17.01
N ALA A 332 -6.52 3.55 16.41
CA ALA A 332 -5.57 2.45 16.33
C ALA A 332 -5.16 1.96 17.72
N GLN A 333 -4.82 2.86 18.64
CA GLN A 333 -4.47 2.55 20.02
C GLN A 333 -5.62 1.87 20.77
N GLU A 334 -6.84 2.40 20.66
CA GLU A 334 -8.04 1.85 21.30
C GLU A 334 -8.38 0.43 20.79
N LYS A 335 -8.09 0.15 19.51
CA LYS A 335 -8.34 -1.14 18.88
C LYS A 335 -7.14 -2.08 18.90
N GLY A 336 -5.97 -1.62 19.37
CA GLY A 336 -4.73 -2.39 19.33
C GLY A 336 -4.26 -2.70 17.89
N LEU A 337 -4.53 -1.80 16.95
CA LEU A 337 -4.13 -1.96 15.55
C LEU A 337 -2.69 -1.48 15.34
N PRO A 338 -1.88 -2.21 14.55
CA PRO A 338 -0.58 -1.73 14.10
C PRO A 338 -0.73 -0.57 13.12
N VAL A 339 0.07 0.49 13.31
CA VAL A 339 0.20 1.63 12.40
C VAL A 339 1.59 1.63 11.80
N SER A 340 1.71 1.40 10.50
CA SER A 340 2.97 1.51 9.78
C SER A 340 3.14 2.91 9.22
N LEU A 341 4.34 3.49 9.43
CA LEU A 341 4.66 4.81 8.90
C LEU A 341 5.28 4.65 7.51
N GLU A 342 4.72 5.37 6.54
CA GLU A 342 5.15 5.34 5.13
C GLU A 342 5.46 6.73 4.55
N PRO A 343 6.16 7.64 5.26
CA PRO A 343 6.65 8.85 4.60
C PRO A 343 7.63 8.51 3.48
N GLU A 344 7.88 9.45 2.57
CA GLU A 344 8.94 9.35 1.55
C GLU A 344 10.32 9.35 2.23
N TYR A 345 10.78 8.18 2.68
CA TYR A 345 12.05 8.04 3.39
C TYR A 345 13.23 8.37 2.47
N SER A 346 14.11 9.28 2.89
CA SER A 346 15.38 9.48 2.20
C SER A 346 16.27 8.25 2.34
N LEU A 347 16.43 7.51 1.23
CA LEU A 347 17.27 6.32 1.17
C LEU A 347 18.77 6.63 1.04
N LYS A 348 19.17 7.92 0.97
CA LYS A 348 20.56 8.34 0.72
C LYS A 348 21.08 9.31 1.79
N PRO A 349 22.27 9.08 2.39
CA PRO A 349 23.21 7.95 2.21
C PRO A 349 22.86 6.70 3.03
N SER A 350 21.87 6.76 3.92
CA SER A 350 21.33 5.65 4.71
C SER A 350 19.96 6.04 5.28
N LEU A 351 19.07 5.06 5.49
CA LEU A 351 17.74 5.27 6.07
C LEU A 351 17.90 5.81 7.51
N THR A 352 17.47 7.06 7.75
CA THR A 352 17.62 7.73 9.06
C THR A 352 16.32 7.75 9.88
N TYR A 353 15.19 7.47 9.23
CA TYR A 353 13.84 7.55 9.77
C TYR A 353 13.47 8.93 10.32
N LYS A 354 14.19 9.99 9.93
CA LYS A 354 13.89 11.35 10.41
C LYS A 354 12.48 11.78 9.99
N GLU A 355 12.06 11.34 8.82
CA GLU A 355 10.73 11.61 8.26
C GLU A 355 9.61 11.01 9.14
N ALA A 356 9.88 9.90 9.84
CA ALA A 356 8.95 9.35 10.83
C ALA A 356 8.86 10.24 12.07
N ASP A 357 9.99 10.81 12.52
CA ASP A 357 10.02 11.76 13.63
C ASP A 357 9.25 13.03 13.27
N ASP A 358 9.53 13.60 12.08
CA ASP A 358 8.91 14.82 11.55
C ASP A 358 7.39 14.64 11.34
N LEU A 359 6.94 13.44 10.96
CA LEU A 359 5.53 13.08 10.87
C LEU A 359 4.87 12.97 12.25
N LEU A 360 5.49 12.23 13.17
CA LEU A 360 4.86 11.90 14.46
C LEU A 360 4.85 13.07 15.43
N GLU A 361 5.93 13.85 15.53
CA GLU A 361 6.06 14.87 16.59
C GLU A 361 4.87 15.85 16.64
N PRO A 362 4.43 16.46 15.52
CA PRO A 362 3.28 17.37 15.54
C PRO A 362 1.99 16.69 16.00
N ILE A 363 1.79 15.41 15.66
CA ILE A 363 0.60 14.64 16.04
C ILE A 363 0.63 14.33 17.54
N LEU A 364 1.78 13.89 18.04
CA LEU A 364 1.99 13.53 19.45
C LEU A 364 1.82 14.75 20.37
N ARG A 365 2.29 15.92 19.93
CA ARG A 365 2.16 17.18 20.68
C ARG A 365 0.71 17.53 21.02
N ILE A 366 -0.24 17.19 20.16
CA ILE A 366 -1.67 17.47 20.37
C ILE A 366 -2.47 16.21 20.76
N TYR A 367 -1.80 15.09 21.02
CA TYR A 367 -2.44 13.78 21.12
C TYR A 367 -3.49 13.69 22.24
N ASN A 368 -3.11 14.23 23.41
CA ASN A 368 -3.92 14.25 24.62
C ASN A 368 -4.74 15.56 24.77
N SER A 369 -4.71 16.45 23.78
CA SER A 369 -5.42 17.75 23.80
C SER A 369 -6.90 17.65 23.44
#